data_AF-A0A0G2EMZ8-F1
#
_entry.id   AF-A0A0G2EMZ8-F1
#
_cell.length_a   1.000
_cell.length_b   1.000
_cell.length_c   1.000
_cell.angle_alpha   90.00
_cell.angle_beta   90.00
_cell.angle_gamma   90.00
#
_symmetry.space_group_name_H-M   'P 1'
#
loop_
_entity.id
_entity.type
_entity.pdbx_description
1 polymer ?
#
loop_
_entity_poly.entity_id
_entity_poly.type
_entity_poly.pdbx_seq_one_letter_code
_entity_poly.pdbx_strand_id
1 'polypeptide(L)'
;MAAGATPTSGGAPQTQKVSEIVAGFRPTRCFRAESKETSVTSLDFDDSGELAIVARDDDTLQIYNCKEGKHAKELKSQKYGVHLARFTHHAQSIIYASTKVDDGIRYLSTHDNSYIRYFKGHTDTVTCLALNPSNDTFVSCSQDNTVRLWSLNSPNTQGMLKLHAPWLAAYDPSASVIAIASPPTQTILLYDVRNFDKPPFATFDLHEMEQQYTPGAQQRSITSGLRYPSNRKTIYDRNLGRSKNAELSRAAFAYLFVEMITYAQRKVTGVADLEKRLNSQGYPLGLKLLDLLSARSPVAGALTANLNPTRPTRVLALLQFITTTLWKHLFNRPADALERSAQAATDYMITDNAPLVVEYVSTPREMSSLNVAAFVAGVVEGVCDGAGFPTKGVTAHWVDDGAGNAGQAAGPPDGEVGGTREMWPSKTIFLIKFDERVIEREEILEPPK
;
A
#
# COMPACT_ATOMS: atom_id res chain seq x y z
N MET A 1 66.29 15.78 -25.22
CA MET A 1 65.75 15.47 -23.88
C MET A 1 64.59 16.42 -23.60
N ALA A 2 63.38 16.00 -23.91
CA ALA A 2 62.15 16.67 -23.47
C ALA A 2 61.22 15.56 -23.01
N ALA A 3 61.14 15.38 -21.68
CA ALA A 3 60.31 14.36 -21.05
C ALA A 3 58.83 14.80 -21.15
N GLY A 4 58.00 13.92 -21.70
CA GLY A 4 56.57 14.12 -21.81
C GLY A 4 55.89 14.10 -20.44
N ALA A 5 55.04 15.09 -20.18
CA ALA A 5 54.18 15.12 -19.02
C ALA A 5 53.07 14.07 -19.16
N THR A 6 53.01 13.13 -18.23
CA THR A 6 51.93 12.16 -18.08
C THR A 6 50.67 12.83 -17.54
N PRO A 7 49.47 12.56 -18.10
CA PRO A 7 48.23 13.09 -17.55
C PRO A 7 47.92 12.40 -16.22
N THR A 8 47.74 13.21 -15.17
CA THR A 8 47.34 12.74 -13.83
C THR A 8 45.96 12.12 -13.90
N SER A 9 45.84 10.86 -13.48
CA SER A 9 44.58 10.14 -13.33
C SER A 9 43.64 10.89 -12.38
N GLY A 10 42.50 11.35 -12.88
CA GLY A 10 41.44 11.97 -12.07
C GLY A 10 40.97 10.98 -11.00
N GLY A 11 41.22 11.32 -9.73
CA GLY A 11 40.72 10.55 -8.60
C GLY A 11 39.19 10.51 -8.61
N ALA A 12 38.63 9.41 -8.09
CA ALA A 12 37.19 9.28 -7.92
C ALA A 12 36.62 10.51 -7.18
N PRO A 13 35.45 11.04 -7.57
CA PRO A 13 34.86 12.21 -6.94
C PRO A 13 34.73 11.95 -5.44
N GLN A 14 35.21 12.89 -4.62
CA GLN A 14 35.11 12.78 -3.18
C GLN A 14 33.63 12.68 -2.78
N THR A 15 33.26 11.58 -2.15
CA THR A 15 31.91 11.38 -1.61
C THR A 15 31.93 11.62 -0.10
N GLN A 16 31.00 12.43 0.41
CA GLN A 16 30.81 12.66 1.85
C GLN A 16 29.38 12.26 2.26
N LYS A 17 29.19 11.86 3.52
CA LYS A 17 27.85 11.58 4.06
C LYS A 17 27.01 12.86 4.06
N VAL A 18 25.82 12.80 3.47
CA VAL A 18 24.86 13.92 3.41
C VAL A 18 24.60 14.51 4.80
N SER A 19 24.52 13.67 5.83
CA SER A 19 24.32 14.12 7.22
C SER A 19 25.41 15.06 7.72
N GLU A 20 26.67 14.84 7.32
CA GLU A 20 27.79 15.70 7.71
C GLU A 20 27.79 17.03 6.94
N ILE A 21 27.43 16.98 5.65
CA ILE A 21 27.28 18.17 4.81
C ILE A 21 26.18 19.08 5.37
N VAL A 22 25.00 18.51 5.65
CA VAL A 22 23.84 19.25 6.17
C VAL A 22 24.13 19.84 7.56
N ALA A 23 24.87 19.11 8.42
CA ALA A 23 25.30 19.63 9.72
C ALA A 23 26.26 20.82 9.60
N GLY A 24 26.98 20.93 8.48
CA GLY A 24 27.85 22.07 8.15
C GLY A 24 27.10 23.31 7.64
N PHE A 25 25.83 23.18 7.21
CA PHE A 25 25.09 24.31 6.66
C PHE A 25 24.86 25.39 7.73
N ARG A 26 25.09 26.64 7.32
CA ARG A 26 24.84 27.83 8.15
C ARG A 26 24.07 28.85 7.31
N PRO A 27 23.03 29.49 7.87
CA PRO A 27 22.37 30.60 7.20
C PRO A 27 23.40 31.67 6.84
N THR A 28 23.64 31.86 5.55
CA THR A 28 24.62 32.86 5.07
C THR A 28 23.94 34.20 4.82
N ARG A 29 22.68 34.18 4.36
CA ARG A 29 21.89 35.36 4.01
C ARG A 29 20.44 35.19 4.48
N CYS A 30 19.80 36.31 4.79
CA CYS A 30 18.39 36.40 5.12
C CYS A 30 17.77 37.50 4.27
N PHE A 31 16.87 37.15 3.36
CA PHE A 31 16.16 38.09 2.52
C PHE A 31 14.90 38.56 3.25
N ARG A 32 14.90 39.79 3.76
CA ARG A 32 13.72 40.37 4.41
C ARG A 32 12.82 41.00 3.35
N ALA A 33 11.52 40.69 3.41
CA ALA A 33 10.53 41.42 2.65
C ALA A 33 10.47 42.88 3.15
N GLU A 34 10.31 43.83 2.24
CA GLU A 34 10.17 45.26 2.56
C GLU A 34 8.85 45.55 3.29
N SER A 35 7.83 44.73 3.06
CA SER A 35 6.52 44.77 3.70
C SER A 35 6.39 43.66 4.75
N LYS A 36 5.83 43.99 5.93
CA LYS A 36 5.59 43.05 7.03
C LYS A 36 4.36 42.16 6.86
N GLU A 37 3.54 42.39 5.83
CA GLU A 37 2.23 41.72 5.69
C GLU A 37 2.18 40.67 4.56
N THR A 38 3.25 40.51 3.78
CA THR A 38 3.24 39.60 2.63
C THR A 38 3.80 38.21 2.98
N SER A 39 3.07 37.16 2.66
CA SER A 39 3.50 35.78 2.82
C SER A 39 4.07 35.20 1.52
N VAL A 40 5.05 34.29 1.65
CA VAL A 40 5.63 33.55 0.53
C VAL A 40 4.82 32.28 0.33
N THR A 41 4.33 32.07 -0.89
CA THR A 41 3.46 30.92 -1.23
C THR A 41 4.22 29.81 -1.94
N SER A 42 5.26 30.14 -2.71
CA SER A 42 6.13 29.16 -3.35
C SER A 42 7.51 29.74 -3.62
N LEU A 43 8.50 28.86 -3.74
CA LEU A 43 9.85 29.21 -4.14
C LEU A 43 10.38 28.18 -5.13
N ASP A 44 11.36 28.59 -5.93
CA ASP A 44 12.11 27.73 -6.83
C ASP A 44 13.49 28.32 -7.14
N PHE A 45 14.44 27.48 -7.55
CA PHE A 45 15.78 27.89 -7.99
C PHE A 45 15.94 27.63 -9.47
N ASP A 46 16.75 28.44 -10.15
CA ASP A 46 17.14 28.16 -11.53
C ASP A 46 18.14 26.99 -11.59
N ASP A 47 18.37 26.44 -12.78
CA ASP A 47 19.26 25.29 -12.97
C ASP A 47 20.70 25.53 -12.49
N SER A 48 21.15 26.80 -12.46
CA SER A 48 22.47 27.18 -11.95
C SER A 48 22.51 27.33 -10.42
N GLY A 49 21.35 27.50 -9.78
CA GLY A 49 21.22 27.85 -8.36
C GLY A 49 21.66 29.28 -8.03
N GLU A 50 22.00 30.11 -9.02
CA GLU A 50 22.37 31.50 -8.79
C GLU A 50 21.15 32.40 -8.50
N LEU A 51 19.98 32.05 -9.05
CA LEU A 51 18.73 32.79 -8.88
C LEU A 51 17.69 31.95 -8.15
N ALA A 52 16.97 32.60 -7.23
CA ALA A 52 15.75 32.06 -6.63
C ALA A 52 14.56 32.95 -6.98
N ILE A 53 13.44 32.34 -7.34
CA ILE A 53 12.16 33.04 -7.52
C ILE A 53 11.24 32.71 -6.35
N VAL A 54 10.52 33.73 -5.90
CA VAL A 54 9.59 33.65 -4.79
C VAL A 54 8.26 34.24 -5.23
N ALA A 55 7.19 33.45 -5.15
CA ALA A 55 5.83 33.94 -5.34
C ALA A 55 5.24 34.40 -4.00
N ARG A 56 4.53 35.53 -4.02
CA ARG A 56 3.91 36.13 -2.84
C ARG A 56 2.40 36.24 -3.01
N ASP A 57 1.71 36.38 -1.89
CA ASP A 57 0.26 36.62 -1.82
C ASP A 57 -0.17 38.02 -2.29
N ASP A 58 0.78 38.95 -2.48
CA ASP A 58 0.54 40.30 -3.05
C ASP A 58 0.61 40.36 -4.59
N ASP A 59 0.51 39.20 -5.25
CA ASP A 59 0.53 39.04 -6.72
C ASP A 59 1.86 39.41 -7.38
N THR A 60 2.95 39.40 -6.61
CA THR A 60 4.29 39.68 -7.11
C THR A 60 5.19 38.45 -7.06
N LEU A 61 6.11 38.41 -8.01
CA LEU A 61 7.20 37.45 -8.09
C LEU A 61 8.50 38.19 -7.84
N GLN A 62 9.25 37.73 -6.84
CA GLN A 62 10.50 38.33 -6.42
C GLN A 62 11.65 37.42 -6.81
N ILE A 63 12.60 37.94 -7.58
CA ILE A 63 13.81 37.23 -7.97
C ILE A 63 14.97 37.72 -7.11
N TYR A 64 15.67 36.78 -6.48
CA TYR A 64 16.83 37.03 -5.65
C TYR A 64 18.07 36.39 -6.28
N ASN A 65 19.19 37.10 -6.21
CA ASN A 65 20.50 36.53 -6.51
C ASN A 65 21.05 35.88 -5.23
N CYS A 66 21.14 34.56 -5.24
CA CYS A 66 21.57 33.75 -4.10
C CYS A 66 23.07 33.87 -3.81
N LYS A 67 23.87 34.14 -4.84
CA LYS A 67 25.33 34.32 -4.75
C LYS A 67 25.70 35.66 -4.14
N GLU A 68 25.08 36.75 -4.61
CA GLU A 68 25.30 38.09 -4.07
C GLU A 68 24.53 38.32 -2.76
N GLY A 69 23.43 37.59 -2.55
CA GLY A 69 22.54 37.83 -1.42
C GLY A 69 21.73 39.11 -1.56
N LYS A 70 21.31 39.46 -2.78
CA LYS A 70 20.54 40.69 -3.07
C LYS A 70 19.23 40.39 -3.81
N HIS A 71 18.26 41.29 -3.65
CA HIS A 71 17.08 41.35 -4.51
C HIS A 71 17.52 41.78 -5.91
N ALA A 72 17.11 41.03 -6.93
CA ALA A 72 17.50 41.26 -8.32
C ALA A 72 16.38 41.93 -9.11
N LYS A 73 15.13 41.45 -8.96
CA LYS A 73 14.01 41.94 -9.76
C LYS A 73 12.65 41.64 -9.12
N GLU A 74 11.71 42.56 -9.33
CA GLU A 74 10.29 42.36 -9.05
C GLU A 74 9.51 42.23 -10.37
N LEU A 75 8.63 41.24 -10.45
CA LEU A 75 7.68 41.05 -11.54
C LEU A 75 6.25 41.10 -10.98
N LYS A 76 5.37 41.87 -11.63
CA LYS A 76 4.00 42.09 -11.16
C LYS A 76 3.01 41.33 -12.05
N SER A 77 2.11 40.56 -11.43
CA SER A 77 0.99 39.89 -12.10
C SER A 77 -0.35 40.20 -11.44
N GLN A 78 -0.58 41.48 -11.14
CA GLN A 78 -1.79 41.93 -10.41
C GLN A 78 -3.11 41.48 -11.05
N LYS A 79 -3.12 41.34 -12.39
CA LYS A 79 -4.29 40.90 -13.15
C LYS A 79 -4.63 39.43 -12.90
N TYR A 80 -3.64 38.54 -12.83
CA TYR A 80 -3.87 37.10 -12.81
C TYR A 80 -3.59 36.47 -11.44
N GLY A 81 -2.88 37.16 -10.56
CA GLY A 81 -2.34 36.57 -9.34
C GLY A 81 -1.19 35.61 -9.65
N VAL A 82 -0.53 35.11 -8.59
CA VAL A 82 0.65 34.23 -8.73
C VAL A 82 0.66 33.10 -7.69
N HIS A 83 0.98 31.89 -8.12
CA HIS A 83 1.26 30.75 -7.27
C HIS A 83 2.16 29.74 -8.01
N LEU A 84 2.86 28.87 -7.28
CA LEU A 84 3.71 27.79 -7.83
C LEU A 84 4.72 28.24 -8.90
N ALA A 85 5.42 29.35 -8.67
CA ALA A 85 6.36 29.85 -9.65
C ALA A 85 7.56 28.90 -9.82
N ARG A 86 7.95 28.62 -11.07
CA ARG A 86 9.09 27.76 -11.42
C ARG A 86 9.94 28.38 -12.52
N PHE A 87 11.26 28.27 -12.41
CA PHE A 87 12.16 28.58 -13.53
C PHE A 87 12.07 27.51 -14.58
N THR A 88 12.05 27.90 -15.86
CA THR A 88 12.24 26.94 -16.96
C THR A 88 13.72 26.79 -17.30
N HIS A 89 14.06 25.78 -18.10
CA HIS A 89 15.41 25.59 -18.65
C HIS A 89 15.86 26.70 -19.62
N HIS A 90 14.91 27.52 -20.09
CA HIS A 90 15.23 28.71 -20.88
C HIS A 90 15.58 29.88 -19.97
N ALA A 91 16.75 30.48 -20.24
CA ALA A 91 17.22 31.66 -19.52
C ALA A 91 16.15 32.76 -19.46
N GLN A 92 16.04 33.39 -18.29
CA GLN A 92 15.14 34.51 -18.06
C GLN A 92 13.67 34.20 -18.35
N SER A 93 13.20 32.99 -18.10
CA SER A 93 11.78 32.68 -18.26
C SER A 93 11.28 31.69 -17.21
N ILE A 94 10.00 31.87 -16.85
CA ILE A 94 9.35 31.20 -15.72
C ILE A 94 7.94 30.78 -16.10
N ILE A 95 7.46 29.74 -15.43
CA ILE A 95 6.04 29.39 -15.42
C ILE A 95 5.44 29.60 -14.03
N TYR A 96 4.15 29.92 -13.97
CA TYR A 96 3.42 30.00 -12.69
C TYR A 96 1.92 29.77 -12.90
N ALA A 97 1.21 29.40 -11.83
CA ALA A 97 -0.24 29.23 -11.82
C ALA A 97 -0.95 30.56 -11.49
N SER A 98 -1.98 30.90 -12.27
CA SER A 98 -2.90 32.01 -11.99
C SER A 98 -3.83 31.64 -10.83
N THR A 99 -4.21 32.64 -10.04
CA THR A 99 -5.06 32.46 -8.84
C THR A 99 -6.24 33.41 -8.76
N LYS A 100 -6.38 34.38 -9.69
CA LYS A 100 -7.46 35.37 -9.68
C LYS A 100 -8.52 35.18 -10.75
N VAL A 101 -8.10 35.29 -12.01
CA VAL A 101 -9.03 35.41 -13.15
C VAL A 101 -9.43 34.04 -13.68
N ASP A 102 -8.49 33.13 -13.71
CA ASP A 102 -8.67 31.75 -14.14
C ASP A 102 -7.62 30.86 -13.45
N ASP A 103 -7.80 29.55 -13.55
CA ASP A 103 -6.85 28.54 -13.06
C ASP A 103 -5.82 28.14 -14.14
N GLY A 104 -5.54 29.06 -15.07
CA GLY A 104 -4.59 28.83 -16.16
C GLY A 104 -3.14 28.94 -15.70
N ILE A 105 -2.24 28.32 -16.46
CA ILE A 105 -0.80 28.41 -16.21
C ILE A 105 -0.20 29.42 -17.19
N ARG A 106 0.75 30.22 -16.73
CA ARG A 106 1.33 31.35 -17.47
C ARG A 106 2.80 31.08 -17.73
N TYR A 107 3.27 31.35 -18.94
CA TYR A 107 4.69 31.38 -19.29
C TYR A 107 5.11 32.84 -19.52
N LEU A 108 6.10 33.31 -18.76
CA LEU A 108 6.47 34.71 -18.65
C LEU A 108 7.98 34.88 -18.84
N SER A 109 8.38 35.90 -19.61
CA SER A 109 9.76 36.36 -19.67
C SER A 109 10.07 37.24 -18.46
N THR A 110 11.13 36.90 -17.73
CA THR A 110 11.60 37.71 -16.60
C THR A 110 12.40 38.92 -17.08
N HIS A 111 12.76 39.02 -18.36
CA HIS A 111 13.51 40.16 -18.91
C HIS A 111 12.63 41.43 -19.03
N ASP A 112 11.45 41.31 -19.63
CA ASP A 112 10.58 42.43 -19.95
C ASP A 112 9.17 42.30 -19.32
N ASN A 113 8.95 41.26 -18.51
CA ASN A 113 7.64 40.94 -17.91
C ASN A 113 6.56 40.68 -18.99
N SER A 114 6.97 40.23 -20.18
CA SER A 114 6.05 39.85 -21.26
C SER A 114 5.54 38.42 -21.10
N TYR A 115 4.27 38.20 -21.45
CA TYR A 115 3.66 36.88 -21.46
C TYR A 115 3.99 36.17 -22.76
N ILE A 116 4.80 35.13 -22.67
CA ILE A 116 5.20 34.30 -23.82
C ILE A 116 4.03 33.40 -24.23
N ARG A 117 3.36 32.78 -23.25
CA ARG A 117 2.26 31.83 -23.51
C ARG A 117 1.25 31.73 -22.37
N TYR A 118 0.04 31.33 -22.75
CA TYR A 118 -1.04 30.97 -21.84
C TYR A 118 -1.40 29.50 -22.03
N PHE A 119 -1.36 28.72 -20.96
CA PHE A 119 -1.83 27.33 -20.94
C PHE A 119 -3.20 27.31 -20.30
N LYS A 120 -4.23 27.21 -21.14
CA LYS A 120 -5.62 27.16 -20.69
C LYS A 120 -6.10 25.72 -20.69
N GLY A 121 -6.78 25.32 -19.63
CA GLY A 121 -7.48 24.06 -19.66
C GLY A 121 -7.90 23.53 -18.30
N HIS A 122 -7.16 23.79 -17.23
CA HIS A 122 -7.63 23.50 -15.88
C HIS A 122 -8.90 24.29 -15.58
N THR A 123 -9.83 23.65 -14.87
CA THR A 123 -11.13 24.22 -14.51
C THR A 123 -11.27 24.50 -13.02
N ASP A 124 -10.22 24.23 -12.26
CA ASP A 124 -10.11 24.49 -10.83
C ASP A 124 -8.63 24.69 -10.48
N THR A 125 -8.38 25.17 -9.26
CA THR A 125 -7.08 25.59 -8.74
C THR A 125 -5.96 24.58 -8.99
N VAL A 126 -4.85 25.08 -9.53
CA VAL A 126 -3.64 24.29 -9.76
C VAL A 126 -2.89 24.14 -8.44
N THR A 127 -2.68 22.89 -8.02
CA THR A 127 -2.06 22.54 -6.73
C THR A 127 -0.57 22.26 -6.84
N CYS A 128 -0.08 21.87 -8.03
CA CYS A 128 1.33 21.58 -8.26
C CYS A 128 1.77 21.90 -9.69
N LEU A 129 3.02 22.37 -9.82
CA LEU A 129 3.76 22.52 -11.07
C LEU A 129 5.15 21.90 -10.90
N ALA A 130 5.53 21.02 -11.83
CA ALA A 130 6.85 20.42 -11.89
C ALA A 130 7.34 20.38 -13.34
N LEU A 131 8.52 20.95 -13.59
CA LEU A 131 9.20 20.89 -14.88
C LEU A 131 9.93 19.56 -15.05
N ASN A 132 9.98 19.11 -16.30
CA ASN A 132 10.72 17.93 -16.68
C ASN A 132 12.21 18.26 -16.75
N PRO A 133 13.11 17.60 -15.99
CA PRO A 133 14.52 17.98 -15.93
C PRO A 133 15.32 17.72 -17.22
N SER A 134 14.72 17.08 -18.23
CA SER A 134 15.40 16.72 -19.49
C SER A 134 14.95 17.54 -20.70
N ASN A 135 13.78 18.16 -20.66
CA ASN A 135 13.15 18.77 -21.85
C ASN A 135 12.16 19.88 -21.48
N ASP A 136 11.68 20.61 -22.48
CA ASP A 136 10.77 21.75 -22.31
C ASP A 136 9.29 21.32 -22.08
N THR A 137 9.08 20.27 -21.29
CA THR A 137 7.75 19.83 -20.85
C THR A 137 7.58 20.00 -19.35
N PHE A 138 6.32 20.06 -18.90
CA PHE A 138 6.02 20.14 -17.48
C PHE A 138 4.70 19.43 -17.19
N VAL A 139 4.51 19.09 -15.93
CA VAL A 139 3.28 18.47 -15.43
C VAL A 139 2.62 19.42 -14.43
N SER A 140 1.30 19.42 -14.42
CA SER A 140 0.48 20.14 -13.46
C SER A 140 -0.58 19.24 -12.83
N CYS A 141 -0.86 19.45 -11.54
CA CYS A 141 -1.98 18.85 -10.83
C CYS A 141 -3.00 19.95 -10.46
N SER A 142 -4.28 19.60 -10.44
CA SER A 142 -5.37 20.53 -10.08
C SER A 142 -6.46 19.83 -9.26
N GLN A 143 -7.20 20.64 -8.51
CA GLN A 143 -8.42 20.23 -7.82
C GLN A 143 -9.54 19.79 -8.78
N ASP A 144 -9.40 20.04 -10.09
CA ASP A 144 -10.31 19.56 -11.14
C ASP A 144 -10.23 18.04 -11.39
N ASN A 145 -9.49 17.31 -10.54
CA ASN A 145 -9.22 15.88 -10.65
C ASN A 145 -8.44 15.49 -11.92
N THR A 146 -7.67 16.42 -12.48
CA THR A 146 -6.80 16.16 -13.62
C THR A 146 -5.34 16.45 -13.33
N VAL A 147 -4.49 15.59 -13.90
CA VAL A 147 -3.07 15.85 -14.08
C VAL A 147 -2.84 16.06 -15.56
N ARG A 148 -2.17 17.16 -15.93
CA ARG A 148 -1.98 17.54 -17.33
C ARG A 148 -0.51 17.63 -17.66
N LEU A 149 -0.16 17.10 -18.84
CA LEU A 149 1.17 17.17 -19.42
C LEU A 149 1.16 18.28 -20.48
N TRP A 150 2.16 19.15 -20.40
CA TRP A 150 2.27 20.34 -21.22
C TRP A 150 3.63 20.41 -21.87
N SER A 151 3.71 21.15 -22.99
CA SER A 151 4.98 21.52 -23.61
C SER A 151 5.07 23.05 -23.66
N LEU A 152 6.22 23.64 -23.32
CA LEU A 152 6.42 25.09 -23.43
C LEU A 152 6.26 25.60 -24.87
N ASN A 153 6.45 24.71 -25.85
CA ASN A 153 6.35 25.01 -27.27
C ASN A 153 4.91 25.04 -27.80
N SER A 154 3.91 24.55 -27.05
CA SER A 154 2.52 24.45 -27.48
C SER A 154 1.55 24.91 -26.40
N PRO A 155 0.52 25.72 -26.72
CA PRO A 155 -0.49 26.11 -25.74
C PRO A 155 -1.45 24.98 -25.37
N ASN A 156 -1.47 23.90 -26.16
CA ASN A 156 -2.38 22.79 -25.99
C ASN A 156 -1.77 21.71 -25.08
N THR A 157 -2.62 21.14 -24.23
CA THR A 157 -2.31 19.95 -23.43
C THR A 157 -1.84 18.80 -24.33
N GLN A 158 -0.71 18.18 -23.98
CA GLN A 158 -0.17 17.00 -24.67
C GLN A 158 -0.79 15.70 -24.16
N GLY A 159 -1.16 15.67 -22.87
CA GLY A 159 -1.75 14.53 -22.23
C GLY A 159 -2.56 14.95 -21.00
N MET A 160 -3.54 14.11 -20.62
CA MET A 160 -4.36 14.33 -19.45
C MET A 160 -4.66 12.99 -18.78
N LEU A 161 -4.41 12.94 -17.47
CA LEU A 161 -4.76 11.84 -16.59
C LEU A 161 -5.92 12.30 -15.70
N LYS A 162 -6.94 11.46 -15.56
CA LYS A 162 -8.04 11.67 -14.63
C LYS A 162 -7.79 10.82 -13.40
N LEU A 163 -7.42 11.48 -12.31
CA LEU A 163 -7.07 10.84 -11.05
C LEU A 163 -7.91 11.44 -9.93
N HIS A 164 -8.18 10.67 -8.88
CA HIS A 164 -8.95 11.18 -7.75
C HIS A 164 -8.06 12.08 -6.89
N ALA A 165 -8.39 13.39 -6.86
CA ALA A 165 -7.73 14.42 -6.06
C ALA A 165 -6.17 14.41 -6.14
N PRO A 166 -5.57 14.50 -7.34
CA PRO A 166 -4.13 14.60 -7.48
C PRO A 166 -3.66 15.93 -6.91
N TRP A 167 -2.68 15.91 -6.01
CA TRP A 167 -2.23 17.13 -5.32
C TRP A 167 -0.81 17.52 -5.68
N LEU A 168 0.12 16.56 -5.68
CA LEU A 168 1.53 16.76 -6.00
C LEU A 168 1.93 15.91 -7.19
N ALA A 169 2.84 16.44 -8.01
CA ALA A 169 3.55 15.65 -9.00
C ALA A 169 5.04 16.01 -9.01
N ALA A 170 5.87 15.03 -9.32
CA ALA A 170 7.31 15.23 -9.47
C ALA A 170 7.85 14.29 -10.56
N TYR A 171 8.84 14.77 -11.31
CA TYR A 171 9.64 13.93 -12.19
C TYR A 171 10.76 13.27 -11.41
N ASP A 172 11.14 12.06 -11.84
CA ASP A 172 12.42 11.51 -11.45
C ASP A 172 13.58 12.26 -12.16
N PRO A 173 14.82 12.19 -11.65
CA PRO A 173 15.95 12.89 -12.26
C PRO A 173 16.26 12.49 -13.71
N SER A 174 15.88 11.28 -14.14
CA SER A 174 16.05 10.82 -15.51
C SER A 174 14.91 11.23 -16.45
N ALA A 175 13.87 11.92 -15.92
CA ALA A 175 12.68 12.36 -16.65
C ALA A 175 11.88 11.25 -17.35
N SER A 176 12.01 10.01 -16.89
CA SER A 176 11.32 8.85 -17.45
C SER A 176 10.07 8.48 -16.66
N VAL A 177 9.98 8.90 -15.41
CA VAL A 177 8.92 8.56 -14.46
C VAL A 177 8.33 9.84 -13.87
N ILE A 178 7.00 9.88 -13.77
CA ILE A 178 6.27 10.88 -12.98
C ILE A 178 5.68 10.17 -11.75
N ALA A 179 5.96 10.70 -10.58
CA ALA A 179 5.26 10.38 -9.35
C ALA A 179 4.10 11.35 -9.14
N ILE A 180 2.91 10.84 -8.86
CA ILE A 180 1.72 11.64 -8.56
C ILE A 180 1.21 11.22 -7.20
N ALA A 181 1.13 12.17 -6.26
CA ALA A 181 0.61 11.92 -4.93
C ALA A 181 -0.81 12.48 -4.78
N SER A 182 -1.70 11.68 -4.21
CA SER A 182 -3.08 12.06 -3.87
C SER A 182 -3.29 11.88 -2.37
N PRO A 183 -3.22 12.97 -1.58
CA PRO A 183 -3.42 12.92 -0.13
C PRO A 183 -4.76 12.29 0.29
N PRO A 184 -5.92 12.58 -0.36
CA PRO A 184 -7.18 11.97 0.06
C PRO A 184 -7.24 10.45 -0.14
N THR A 185 -6.49 9.93 -1.12
CA THR A 185 -6.38 8.48 -1.34
C THR A 185 -5.19 7.88 -0.60
N GLN A 186 -4.32 8.71 -0.04
CA GLN A 186 -3.08 8.32 0.64
C GLN A 186 -2.19 7.46 -0.24
N THR A 187 -2.20 7.71 -1.56
CA THR A 187 -1.39 6.95 -2.51
C THR A 187 -0.38 7.81 -3.26
N ILE A 188 0.75 7.20 -3.63
CA ILE A 188 1.65 7.69 -4.68
C ILE A 188 1.57 6.73 -5.85
N LEU A 189 1.25 7.25 -7.02
CA LEU A 189 1.19 6.53 -8.29
C LEU A 189 2.43 6.86 -9.12
N LEU A 190 3.12 5.86 -9.66
CA LEU A 190 4.23 6.05 -10.59
C LEU A 190 3.80 5.71 -12.02
N TYR A 191 3.98 6.67 -12.92
CA TYR A 191 3.70 6.55 -14.34
C TYR A 191 4.97 6.66 -15.17
N ASP A 192 5.05 5.88 -16.25
CA ASP A 192 6.03 6.10 -17.31
C ASP A 192 5.59 7.32 -18.13
N VAL A 193 6.47 8.31 -18.29
CA VAL A 193 6.19 9.55 -19.03
C VAL A 193 5.78 9.28 -20.47
N ARG A 194 6.34 8.25 -21.12
CA ARG A 194 6.05 7.92 -22.52
C ARG A 194 4.75 7.15 -22.69
N ASN A 195 4.36 6.41 -21.66
CA ASN A 195 3.18 5.54 -21.64
C ASN A 195 2.23 5.96 -20.50
N PHE A 196 2.04 7.27 -20.33
CA PHE A 196 1.27 7.81 -19.21
C PHE A 196 -0.22 7.45 -19.28
N ASP A 197 -0.70 7.07 -20.47
CA ASP A 197 -2.06 6.59 -20.73
C ASP A 197 -2.34 5.20 -20.16
N LYS A 198 -1.30 4.44 -19.79
CA LYS A 198 -1.42 3.14 -19.14
C LYS A 198 -1.61 3.29 -17.63
N PRO A 199 -2.17 2.29 -16.94
CA PRO A 199 -2.21 2.26 -15.48
C PRO A 199 -0.82 2.45 -14.87
N PRO A 200 -0.72 3.00 -13.65
CA PRO A 200 0.56 3.22 -13.00
C PRO A 200 1.29 1.90 -12.84
N PHE A 201 2.58 1.86 -13.18
CA PHE A 201 3.37 0.64 -13.10
C PHE A 201 3.73 0.28 -11.64
N ALA A 202 3.62 1.25 -10.73
CA ALA A 202 3.75 1.04 -9.30
C ALA A 202 2.79 1.97 -8.53
N THR A 203 2.25 1.47 -7.42
CA THR A 203 1.40 2.22 -6.50
C THR A 203 1.91 1.99 -5.08
N PHE A 204 2.13 3.08 -4.35
CA PHE A 204 2.54 3.04 -2.96
C PHE A 204 1.40 3.56 -2.09
N ASP A 205 0.93 2.71 -1.18
CA ASP A 205 -0.01 3.11 -0.13
C ASP A 205 0.78 3.71 1.03
N LEU A 206 0.42 4.94 1.41
CA LEU A 206 1.02 5.71 2.49
C LEU A 206 0.16 5.72 3.75
N HIS A 207 -0.95 4.99 3.80
CA HIS A 207 -1.85 4.97 4.96
C HIS A 207 -1.10 4.70 6.27
N GLU A 208 -0.21 3.69 6.28
CA GLU A 208 0.60 3.36 7.46
C GLU A 208 1.59 4.48 7.83
N MET A 209 2.21 5.12 6.85
CA MET A 209 3.15 6.23 7.06
C MET A 209 2.44 7.47 7.61
N GLU A 210 1.26 7.79 7.10
CA GLU A 210 0.48 8.95 7.55
C GLU A 210 0.02 8.77 9.00
N GLN A 211 -0.40 7.56 9.39
CA GLN A 211 -0.71 7.24 10.79
C GLN A 211 0.50 7.42 11.72
N GLN A 212 1.71 7.10 11.23
CA GLN A 212 2.93 7.20 12.01
C GLN A 212 3.35 8.66 12.27
N TYR A 213 3.22 9.54 11.27
CA TYR A 213 3.76 10.90 11.33
C TYR A 213 2.72 11.99 11.62
N THR A 214 1.42 11.70 11.51
CA THR A 214 0.33 12.63 11.85
C THR A 214 -0.63 12.02 12.89
N PRO A 215 -0.18 11.78 14.13
CA PRO A 215 -1.04 11.25 15.18
C PRO A 215 -2.05 12.34 15.62
N GLY A 216 -3.17 12.46 14.92
CA GLY A 216 -4.21 13.45 15.25
C GLY A 216 -5.19 13.81 14.13
N ALA A 217 -4.90 13.50 12.87
CA ALA A 217 -5.89 13.63 11.79
C ALA A 217 -6.94 12.53 11.94
N GLN A 218 -7.96 12.78 12.77
CA GLN A 218 -9.15 11.94 12.84
C GLN A 218 -9.90 12.02 11.51
N GLN A 219 -9.56 11.14 10.56
CA GLN A 219 -10.58 10.60 9.68
C GLN A 219 -11.08 9.30 10.29
N ARG A 220 -12.40 9.24 10.49
CA ARG A 220 -13.11 8.06 10.97
C ARG A 220 -12.91 6.92 9.98
N SER A 221 -11.99 6.04 10.29
CA SER A 221 -11.93 4.68 9.76
C SER A 221 -11.48 3.76 10.88
N ILE A 222 -12.12 2.59 10.96
CA ILE A 222 -12.25 1.73 12.12
C ILE A 222 -10.87 1.24 12.61
N THR A 223 -10.49 1.65 13.82
CA THR A 223 -9.23 1.24 14.45
C THR A 223 -9.27 -0.26 14.80
N SER A 224 -8.53 -1.08 14.03
CA SER A 224 -8.11 -2.40 14.49
C SER A 224 -7.05 -2.21 15.58
N GLY A 225 -7.45 -2.42 16.83
CA GLY A 225 -6.62 -2.16 18.01
C GLY A 225 -5.46 -3.14 18.20
N LEU A 226 -4.35 -2.93 17.47
CA LEU A 226 -3.08 -3.59 17.75
C LEU A 226 -2.00 -2.55 18.08
N ARG A 227 -1.44 -2.61 19.30
CA ARG A 227 -0.21 -1.91 19.65
C ARG A 227 0.99 -2.68 19.10
N TYR A 228 1.89 -2.00 18.39
CA TYR A 228 3.20 -2.55 18.03
C TYR A 228 4.24 -2.31 19.14
N PRO A 229 5.14 -3.27 19.43
CA PRO A 229 6.21 -3.08 20.39
C PRO A 229 7.20 -1.99 19.93
N SER A 230 7.62 -1.12 20.85
CA SER A 230 8.48 0.06 20.63
C SER A 230 9.95 -0.24 20.29
N ASN A 231 10.32 -1.52 20.11
CA ASN A 231 11.68 -1.91 19.79
C ASN A 231 11.77 -2.28 18.31
N ARG A 232 12.58 -1.55 17.55
CA ARG A 232 12.77 -1.57 16.08
C ARG A 232 13.23 -2.91 15.47
N LYS A 233 13.06 -4.02 16.17
CA LYS A 233 13.35 -5.37 15.68
C LYS A 233 12.00 -6.06 15.47
N THR A 234 11.42 -5.82 14.32
CA THR A 234 10.22 -6.56 13.90
C THR A 234 10.63 -7.99 13.53
N ILE A 235 9.65 -8.89 13.41
CA ILE A 235 9.93 -10.27 12.99
C ILE A 235 10.54 -10.31 11.58
N TYR A 236 10.25 -9.28 10.77
CA TYR A 236 10.72 -9.14 9.39
C TYR A 236 12.21 -8.80 9.30
N ASP A 237 12.79 -8.22 10.35
CA ASP A 237 14.24 -7.93 10.44
C ASP A 237 15.07 -9.16 10.86
N ARG A 238 14.41 -10.30 11.14
CA ARG A 238 15.09 -11.53 11.54
C ARG A 238 15.51 -12.33 10.31
N ASN A 239 16.78 -12.73 10.29
CA ASN A 239 17.36 -13.56 9.22
C ASN A 239 16.50 -14.82 8.97
N LEU A 240 16.04 -15.01 7.72
CA LEU A 240 15.13 -16.10 7.34
C LEU A 240 15.72 -17.50 7.60
N GLY A 241 17.06 -17.62 7.61
CA GLY A 241 17.79 -18.87 7.84
C GLY A 241 18.08 -19.21 9.30
N ARG A 242 17.56 -18.45 10.28
CA ARG A 242 17.78 -18.79 11.70
C ARG A 242 16.91 -19.99 12.10
N SER A 243 17.56 -21.06 12.55
CA SER A 243 16.93 -22.25 13.14
C SER A 243 15.85 -21.90 14.17
N LYS A 244 14.74 -22.67 14.15
CA LYS A 244 13.66 -22.70 15.16
C LYS A 244 14.27 -22.97 16.55
N ASN A 245 14.75 -21.94 17.24
CA ASN A 245 15.32 -22.11 18.59
C ASN A 245 14.37 -21.61 19.69
N ALA A 246 13.13 -21.25 19.36
CA ALA A 246 12.13 -20.86 20.34
C ALA A 246 10.80 -21.54 20.00
N GLU A 247 10.64 -22.78 20.45
CA GLU A 247 9.33 -23.41 20.50
C GLU A 247 8.54 -22.73 21.62
N LEU A 248 7.46 -22.06 21.25
CA LEU A 248 6.52 -21.49 22.22
C LEU A 248 5.56 -22.59 22.68
N SER A 249 5.23 -22.59 23.96
CA SER A 249 4.25 -23.55 24.50
C SER A 249 2.88 -23.36 23.83
N ARG A 250 2.22 -24.46 23.46
CA ARG A 250 0.82 -24.46 22.98
C ARG A 250 -0.12 -23.75 23.98
N ALA A 251 0.17 -23.86 25.28
CA ALA A 251 -0.57 -23.17 26.33
C ALA A 251 -0.45 -21.64 26.27
N ALA A 252 0.68 -21.11 25.79
CA ALA A 252 0.85 -19.65 25.64
C ALA A 252 -0.04 -19.10 24.52
N PHE A 253 -0.15 -19.84 23.41
CA PHE A 253 -1.10 -19.52 22.34
C PHE A 253 -2.54 -19.61 22.86
N ALA A 254 -2.90 -20.71 23.54
CA ALA A 254 -4.23 -20.91 24.13
C ALA A 254 -4.63 -19.74 25.03
N TYR A 255 -3.76 -19.33 25.96
CA TYR A 255 -4.02 -18.21 26.87
C TYR A 255 -4.29 -16.91 26.12
N LEU A 256 -3.41 -16.54 25.18
CA LEU A 256 -3.56 -15.30 24.40
C LEU A 256 -4.83 -15.33 23.56
N PHE A 257 -5.13 -16.48 22.97
CA PHE A 257 -6.28 -16.66 22.11
C PHE A 257 -7.60 -16.58 22.90
N VAL A 258 -7.67 -17.17 24.10
CA VAL A 258 -8.83 -17.03 25.01
C VAL A 258 -9.04 -15.57 25.43
N GLU A 259 -7.97 -14.83 25.72
CA GLU A 259 -8.06 -13.40 26.02
C GLU A 259 -8.54 -12.58 24.82
N MET A 260 -8.12 -12.93 23.59
CA MET A 260 -8.62 -12.30 22.36
C MET A 260 -10.13 -12.51 22.18
N ILE A 261 -10.63 -13.72 22.41
CA ILE A 261 -12.07 -14.04 22.35
C ILE A 261 -12.81 -13.24 23.43
N THR A 262 -12.32 -13.26 24.67
CA THR A 262 -12.93 -12.53 25.79
C THR A 262 -12.99 -11.03 25.51
N TYR A 263 -11.91 -10.46 24.96
CA TYR A 263 -11.87 -9.06 24.55
C TYR A 263 -12.87 -8.76 23.42
N ALA A 264 -13.03 -9.67 22.46
CA ALA A 264 -13.98 -9.50 21.38
C ALA A 264 -15.43 -9.61 21.86
N GLN A 265 -15.73 -10.56 22.74
CA GLN A 265 -17.05 -10.77 23.32
C GLN A 265 -17.54 -9.53 24.09
N ARG A 266 -16.66 -8.85 24.86
CA ARG A 266 -17.03 -7.62 25.60
C ARG A 266 -17.51 -6.47 24.72
N LYS A 267 -17.18 -6.49 23.43
CA LYS A 267 -17.44 -5.39 22.49
C LYS A 267 -18.58 -5.70 21.52
N VAL A 268 -19.26 -6.83 21.70
CA VAL A 268 -20.20 -7.37 20.73
C VAL A 268 -21.47 -7.84 21.43
N THR A 269 -22.61 -7.65 20.77
CA THR A 269 -23.94 -7.99 21.29
C THR A 269 -24.47 -9.33 20.79
N GLY A 270 -23.90 -9.92 19.73
CA GLY A 270 -24.36 -11.18 19.13
C GLY A 270 -23.27 -12.08 18.56
N VAL A 271 -23.59 -13.36 18.36
CA VAL A 271 -22.63 -14.38 17.92
C VAL A 271 -22.07 -14.08 16.52
N ALA A 272 -22.93 -13.67 15.58
CA ALA A 272 -22.50 -13.36 14.20
C ALA A 272 -21.50 -12.18 14.15
N ASP A 273 -21.71 -11.15 14.96
CA ASP A 273 -20.80 -10.01 15.07
C ASP A 273 -19.45 -10.42 15.69
N LEU A 274 -19.48 -11.40 16.61
CA LEU A 274 -18.29 -11.91 17.28
C LEU A 274 -17.47 -12.75 16.30
N GLU A 275 -18.10 -13.61 15.52
CA GLU A 275 -17.48 -14.37 14.43
C GLU A 275 -16.87 -13.45 13.39
N LYS A 276 -17.61 -12.43 12.94
CA LYS A 276 -17.09 -11.41 12.00
C LYS A 276 -15.85 -10.71 12.57
N ARG A 277 -15.85 -10.39 13.86
CA ARG A 277 -14.71 -9.75 14.51
C ARG A 277 -13.52 -10.69 14.66
N LEU A 278 -13.74 -11.96 14.98
CA LEU A 278 -12.69 -12.98 15.01
C LEU A 278 -12.09 -13.20 13.61
N ASN A 279 -12.91 -13.29 12.56
CA ASN A 279 -12.45 -13.34 11.18
C ASN A 279 -11.55 -12.12 10.86
N SER A 280 -12.00 -10.90 11.15
CA SER A 280 -11.19 -9.69 10.90
C SER A 280 -9.85 -9.66 11.65
N GLN A 281 -9.74 -10.37 12.78
CA GLN A 281 -8.47 -10.51 13.52
C GLN A 281 -7.54 -11.55 12.88
N GLY A 282 -8.09 -12.58 12.24
CA GLY A 282 -7.31 -13.59 11.51
C GLY A 282 -6.80 -13.11 10.16
N TYR A 283 -7.55 -12.24 9.47
CA TYR A 283 -7.22 -11.75 8.12
C TYR A 283 -5.79 -11.22 7.95
N PRO A 284 -5.26 -10.31 8.79
CA PRO A 284 -3.90 -9.82 8.66
C PRO A 284 -2.82 -10.90 8.88
N LEU A 285 -3.13 -11.94 9.66
CA LEU A 285 -2.24 -13.07 9.86
C LEU A 285 -2.14 -13.91 8.58
N GLY A 286 -3.25 -14.05 7.84
CA GLY A 286 -3.28 -14.70 6.53
C GLY A 286 -2.34 -14.06 5.52
N LEU A 287 -2.43 -12.75 5.34
CA LEU A 287 -1.54 -11.98 4.45
C LEU A 287 -0.06 -12.22 4.77
N LYS A 288 0.31 -12.13 6.06
CA LYS A 288 1.69 -12.31 6.51
C LYS A 288 2.19 -13.75 6.34
N LEU A 289 1.31 -14.72 6.57
CA LEU A 289 1.64 -16.13 6.38
C LEU A 289 1.83 -16.47 4.91
N LEU A 290 1.02 -15.91 4.00
CA LEU A 290 1.19 -16.13 2.56
C LEU A 290 2.61 -15.76 2.11
N ASP A 291 3.07 -14.56 2.43
CA ASP A 291 4.41 -14.08 2.04
C ASP A 291 5.51 -14.94 2.65
N LEU A 292 5.40 -15.21 3.96
CA LEU A 292 6.39 -15.99 4.70
C LEU A 292 6.51 -17.43 4.18
N LEU A 293 5.38 -18.08 3.93
CA LEU A 293 5.32 -19.48 3.51
C LEU A 293 5.68 -19.64 2.03
N SER A 294 5.30 -18.69 1.19
CA SER A 294 5.71 -18.67 -0.22
C SER A 294 7.23 -18.51 -0.36
N ALA A 295 7.86 -17.69 0.48
CA ALA A 295 9.31 -17.52 0.50
C ALA A 295 10.08 -18.70 1.11
N ARG A 296 9.43 -19.52 1.95
CA ARG A 296 10.07 -20.65 2.67
C ARG A 296 9.83 -22.01 2.03
N SER A 297 8.91 -22.13 1.08
CA SER A 297 8.57 -23.43 0.46
C SER A 297 9.77 -23.98 -0.32
N PRO A 298 10.40 -25.10 0.12
CA PRO A 298 11.51 -25.68 -0.60
C PRO A 298 10.99 -26.44 -1.84
N VAL A 299 11.58 -26.17 -3.00
CA VAL A 299 11.40 -27.04 -4.18
C VAL A 299 12.10 -28.37 -3.88
N ALA A 300 11.34 -29.43 -3.69
CA ALA A 300 11.89 -30.77 -3.47
C ALA A 300 12.73 -31.18 -4.70
N GLY A 301 14.04 -31.42 -4.48
CA GLY A 301 14.93 -32.05 -5.48
C GLY A 301 15.92 -31.14 -6.22
N ALA A 302 15.94 -29.82 -5.97
CA ALA A 302 16.91 -28.93 -6.62
C ALA A 302 18.12 -28.65 -5.70
N LEU A 303 19.33 -29.04 -6.13
CA LEU A 303 20.62 -28.69 -5.49
C LEU A 303 20.94 -27.18 -5.56
N THR A 304 20.09 -26.40 -6.21
CA THR A 304 20.09 -24.94 -6.19
C THR A 304 18.70 -24.50 -5.76
N ALA A 305 18.62 -23.82 -4.60
CA ALA A 305 17.37 -23.22 -4.16
C ALA A 305 16.95 -22.20 -5.22
N ASN A 306 15.92 -22.54 -5.99
CA ASN A 306 15.31 -21.60 -6.92
C ASN A 306 14.74 -20.45 -6.05
N LEU A 307 15.37 -19.27 -6.11
CA LEU A 307 15.02 -18.08 -5.33
C LEU A 307 13.65 -17.48 -5.71
N ASN A 308 12.90 -18.14 -6.59
CA ASN A 308 11.60 -17.68 -7.06
C ASN A 308 10.48 -18.35 -6.24
N PRO A 309 9.82 -17.62 -5.33
CA PRO A 309 8.61 -18.12 -4.68
C PRO A 309 7.55 -18.40 -5.76
N THR A 310 7.11 -19.65 -5.87
CA THR A 310 6.07 -20.03 -6.82
C THR A 310 4.72 -19.51 -6.32
N ARG A 311 4.29 -18.35 -6.82
CA ARG A 311 2.97 -17.78 -6.54
C ARG A 311 1.87 -18.65 -7.18
N PRO A 312 0.84 -19.10 -6.44
CA PRO A 312 -0.28 -19.81 -7.03
C PRO A 312 -1.01 -18.95 -8.07
N THR A 313 -1.21 -19.48 -9.27
CA THR A 313 -1.93 -18.81 -10.37
C THR A 313 -3.29 -19.44 -10.66
N ARG A 314 -3.55 -20.63 -10.12
CA ARG A 314 -4.77 -21.43 -10.30
C ARG A 314 -5.50 -21.63 -8.97
N VAL A 315 -6.83 -21.67 -8.99
CA VAL A 315 -7.65 -21.86 -7.78
C VAL A 315 -7.28 -23.15 -7.05
N LEU A 316 -7.14 -24.27 -7.79
CA LEU A 316 -6.77 -25.54 -7.17
C LEU A 316 -5.37 -25.50 -6.51
N ALA A 317 -4.40 -24.82 -7.13
CA ALA A 317 -3.06 -24.68 -6.57
C ALA A 317 -3.07 -23.83 -5.28
N LEU A 318 -3.88 -22.77 -5.24
CA LEU A 318 -4.09 -21.98 -4.02
C LEU A 318 -4.72 -22.83 -2.92
N LEU A 319 -5.79 -23.56 -3.24
CA LEU A 319 -6.48 -24.40 -2.26
C LEU A 319 -5.58 -25.52 -1.73
N GLN A 320 -4.75 -26.13 -2.58
CA GLN A 320 -3.72 -27.09 -2.17
C GLN A 320 -2.66 -26.46 -1.27
N PHE A 321 -2.21 -25.24 -1.58
CA PHE A 321 -1.29 -24.50 -0.72
C PHE A 321 -1.91 -24.26 0.68
N ILE A 322 -3.19 -23.87 0.73
CA ILE A 322 -3.92 -23.66 1.97
C ILE A 322 -4.03 -24.98 2.77
N THR A 323 -4.55 -26.06 2.16
CA THR A 323 -4.83 -27.31 2.87
C THR A 323 -3.59 -28.10 3.26
N THR A 324 -2.45 -27.88 2.60
CA THR A 324 -1.20 -28.58 2.91
C THR A 324 -0.20 -27.71 3.67
N THR A 325 0.14 -26.55 3.11
CA THR A 325 1.26 -25.75 3.60
C THR A 325 0.83 -24.85 4.74
N LEU A 326 -0.26 -24.09 4.56
CA LEU A 326 -0.81 -23.24 5.61
C LEU A 326 -1.31 -24.08 6.79
N TRP A 327 -2.09 -25.13 6.52
CA TRP A 327 -2.63 -26.02 7.55
C TRP A 327 -1.54 -26.69 8.38
N LYS A 328 -0.45 -27.16 7.75
CA LYS A 328 0.69 -27.73 8.48
C LYS A 328 1.39 -26.71 9.37
N HIS A 329 1.39 -25.43 9.01
CA HIS A 329 1.99 -24.39 9.85
C HIS A 329 1.08 -23.98 11.01
N LEU A 330 -0.24 -23.98 10.81
CA LEU A 330 -1.22 -23.66 11.84
C LEU A 330 -1.41 -24.83 12.83
N PHE A 331 -1.48 -26.06 12.32
CA PHE A 331 -1.96 -27.23 13.05
C PHE A 331 -1.03 -28.44 13.01
N ASN A 332 0.14 -28.33 12.37
CA ASN A 332 1.11 -29.42 12.23
C ASN A 332 0.56 -30.68 11.52
N ARG A 333 -0.50 -30.51 10.72
CA ARG A 333 -1.10 -31.55 9.87
C ARG A 333 -1.80 -30.89 8.67
N PRO A 334 -2.03 -31.61 7.55
CA PRO A 334 -2.88 -31.12 6.47
C PRO A 334 -4.36 -31.07 6.91
N ALA A 335 -5.17 -30.33 6.16
CA ALA A 335 -6.63 -30.40 6.29
C ALA A 335 -7.15 -31.79 5.88
N ASP A 336 -8.29 -32.19 6.43
CA ASP A 336 -8.82 -33.55 6.27
C ASP A 336 -9.51 -33.75 4.90
N ALA A 337 -10.20 -32.74 4.38
CA ALA A 337 -10.77 -32.79 3.04
C ALA A 337 -10.86 -31.41 2.36
N LEU A 338 -10.91 -31.43 1.03
CA LEU A 338 -11.18 -30.28 0.16
C LEU A 338 -12.26 -30.68 -0.85
N GLU A 339 -13.37 -29.95 -0.86
CA GLU A 339 -14.51 -30.21 -1.72
C GLU A 339 -14.91 -28.95 -2.49
N ARG A 340 -15.47 -29.11 -3.68
CA ARG A 340 -16.14 -28.05 -4.43
C ARG A 340 -17.65 -28.19 -4.22
N SER A 341 -18.34 -27.09 -4.00
CA SER A 341 -19.80 -27.11 -3.88
C SER A 341 -20.46 -27.58 -5.16
N ALA A 342 -21.45 -28.47 -5.04
CA ALA A 342 -22.30 -28.88 -6.14
C ALA A 342 -23.34 -27.81 -6.52
N GLN A 343 -23.61 -26.87 -5.62
CA GLN A 343 -24.65 -25.85 -5.79
C GLN A 343 -24.11 -24.57 -6.44
N ALA A 344 -22.85 -24.22 -6.19
CA ALA A 344 -22.24 -23.00 -6.68
C ALA A 344 -20.79 -23.23 -7.10
N ALA A 345 -20.45 -22.83 -8.33
CA ALA A 345 -19.12 -22.99 -8.90
C ALA A 345 -18.03 -22.19 -8.17
N THR A 346 -18.43 -21.11 -7.48
CA THR A 346 -17.59 -20.20 -6.69
C THR A 346 -17.23 -20.74 -5.30
N ASP A 347 -17.94 -21.77 -4.85
CA ASP A 347 -17.94 -22.17 -3.45
C ASP A 347 -17.07 -23.43 -3.26
N TYR A 348 -16.11 -23.33 -2.34
CA TYR A 348 -15.20 -24.41 -1.96
C TYR A 348 -15.25 -24.63 -0.45
N MET A 349 -15.05 -25.87 -0.02
CA MET A 349 -15.18 -26.28 1.37
C MET A 349 -13.91 -26.99 1.81
N ILE A 350 -13.29 -26.49 2.88
CA ILE A 350 -12.20 -27.18 3.58
C ILE A 350 -12.78 -27.81 4.84
N THR A 351 -12.58 -29.11 5.00
CA THR A 351 -13.01 -29.86 6.19
C THR A 351 -11.85 -30.04 7.15
N ASP A 352 -12.12 -29.78 8.44
CA ASP A 352 -11.23 -30.06 9.55
C ASP A 352 -12.00 -30.83 10.65
N ASN A 353 -11.56 -32.06 10.92
CA ASN A 353 -12.20 -32.97 11.87
C ASN A 353 -11.73 -32.77 13.32
N ALA A 354 -10.64 -32.01 13.54
CA ALA A 354 -10.04 -31.81 14.86
C ALA A 354 -9.42 -30.41 14.96
N PRO A 355 -10.21 -29.34 14.83
CA PRO A 355 -9.68 -27.98 14.82
C PRO A 355 -8.99 -27.69 16.16
N LEU A 356 -7.65 -27.55 16.16
CA LEU A 356 -6.87 -27.34 17.39
C LEU A 356 -7.31 -26.11 18.18
N VAL A 357 -7.90 -25.15 17.48
CA VAL A 357 -8.43 -23.91 18.06
C VAL A 357 -9.59 -24.18 19.03
N VAL A 358 -10.34 -25.27 18.82
CA VAL A 358 -11.44 -25.72 19.69
C VAL A 358 -10.92 -26.53 20.89
N GLU A 359 -9.76 -27.20 20.75
CA GLU A 359 -9.13 -27.96 21.86
C GLU A 359 -8.81 -27.07 23.07
N TYR A 360 -8.52 -25.78 22.83
CA TYR A 360 -8.08 -24.85 23.87
C TYR A 360 -9.17 -24.01 24.51
N VAL A 361 -10.38 -24.05 23.95
CA VAL A 361 -11.47 -23.16 24.37
C VAL A 361 -12.65 -24.01 24.81
N SER A 362 -12.92 -24.04 26.11
CA SER A 362 -14.17 -24.59 26.63
C SER A 362 -15.27 -23.54 26.45
N THR A 363 -16.15 -23.74 25.47
CA THR A 363 -17.34 -22.89 25.31
C THR A 363 -18.40 -23.29 26.35
N PRO A 364 -18.96 -22.35 27.13
CA PRO A 364 -20.10 -22.62 28.00
C PRO A 364 -21.30 -23.13 27.18
N ARG A 365 -22.13 -24.01 27.74
CA ARG A 365 -23.29 -24.63 27.05
C ARG A 365 -24.29 -23.60 26.48
N GLU A 366 -24.33 -22.40 27.06
CA GLU A 366 -25.19 -21.27 26.65
C GLU A 366 -24.69 -20.56 25.38
N MET A 367 -23.45 -20.82 24.94
CA MET A 367 -22.82 -20.26 23.74
C MET A 367 -22.28 -21.35 22.81
N SER A 368 -22.96 -22.50 22.76
CA SER A 368 -22.61 -23.63 21.90
C SER A 368 -22.63 -23.30 20.40
N SER A 369 -23.30 -22.22 20.00
CA SER A 369 -23.36 -21.74 18.61
C SER A 369 -22.17 -20.86 18.20
N LEU A 370 -21.22 -20.57 19.09
CA LEU A 370 -20.06 -19.73 18.80
C LEU A 370 -19.04 -20.50 17.97
N ASN A 371 -18.80 -20.10 16.72
CA ASN A 371 -17.72 -20.67 15.93
C ASN A 371 -16.40 -19.90 16.08
N VAL A 372 -15.58 -20.35 17.03
CA VAL A 372 -14.23 -19.81 17.26
C VAL A 372 -13.31 -20.02 16.04
N ALA A 373 -13.63 -21.00 15.19
CA ALA A 373 -12.91 -21.22 13.94
C ALA A 373 -13.11 -20.08 12.93
N ALA A 374 -14.02 -19.12 13.16
CA ALA A 374 -14.10 -17.89 12.38
C ALA A 374 -12.76 -17.13 12.34
N PHE A 375 -11.92 -17.24 13.38
CA PHE A 375 -10.56 -16.70 13.34
C PHE A 375 -9.71 -17.34 12.23
N VAL A 376 -9.77 -18.67 12.09
CA VAL A 376 -9.06 -19.41 11.04
C VAL A 376 -9.65 -19.11 9.67
N ALA A 377 -10.97 -18.95 9.57
CA ALA A 377 -11.64 -18.52 8.35
C ALA A 377 -11.07 -17.17 7.85
N GLY A 378 -10.86 -16.22 8.77
CA GLY A 378 -10.19 -14.95 8.44
C GLY A 378 -8.75 -15.14 7.95
N VAL A 379 -7.97 -16.03 8.55
CA VAL A 379 -6.61 -16.36 8.05
C VAL A 379 -6.68 -16.87 6.61
N VAL A 380 -7.63 -17.75 6.30
CA VAL A 380 -7.84 -18.29 4.94
C VAL A 380 -8.25 -17.18 3.97
N GLU A 381 -9.17 -16.31 4.37
CA GLU A 381 -9.63 -15.15 3.60
C GLU A 381 -8.45 -14.24 3.21
N GLY A 382 -7.61 -13.89 4.18
CA GLY A 382 -6.41 -13.09 3.94
C GLY A 382 -5.42 -13.74 2.99
N VAL A 383 -5.26 -15.07 3.04
CA VAL A 383 -4.41 -15.80 2.09
C VAL A 383 -4.98 -15.78 0.68
N CYS A 384 -6.29 -15.99 0.52
CA CYS A 384 -6.95 -15.94 -0.79
C CYS A 384 -6.82 -14.55 -1.44
N ASP A 385 -7.18 -13.52 -0.69
CA ASP A 385 -7.16 -12.13 -1.18
C ASP A 385 -5.72 -11.68 -1.48
N GLY A 386 -4.77 -11.95 -0.58
CA GLY A 386 -3.36 -11.65 -0.78
C GLY A 386 -2.73 -12.38 -1.97
N ALA A 387 -3.20 -13.58 -2.28
CA ALA A 387 -2.77 -14.34 -3.45
C ALA A 387 -3.40 -13.82 -4.76
N GLY A 388 -4.30 -12.83 -4.71
CA GLY A 388 -5.02 -12.30 -5.86
C GLY A 388 -6.21 -13.15 -6.30
N PHE A 389 -6.84 -13.85 -5.35
CA PHE A 389 -8.08 -14.62 -5.51
C PHE A 389 -9.14 -14.04 -4.57
N PRO A 390 -9.67 -12.84 -4.89
CA PRO A 390 -10.62 -12.14 -4.03
C PRO A 390 -11.83 -13.00 -3.69
N THR A 391 -12.25 -12.97 -2.43
CA THR A 391 -13.41 -13.69 -1.92
C THR A 391 -14.56 -12.75 -1.57
N LYS A 392 -15.81 -13.24 -1.66
CA LYS A 392 -17.00 -12.58 -1.08
C LYS A 392 -17.07 -12.80 0.45
N GLY A 393 -16.18 -13.62 0.99
CA GLY A 393 -16.02 -13.94 2.41
C GLY A 393 -15.69 -15.41 2.64
N VAL A 394 -15.03 -15.70 3.77
CA VAL A 394 -14.81 -17.07 4.25
C VAL A 394 -15.50 -17.26 5.59
N THR A 395 -16.38 -18.26 5.69
CA THR A 395 -17.14 -18.56 6.90
C THR A 395 -16.78 -19.92 7.45
N ALA A 396 -16.84 -20.08 8.77
CA ALA A 396 -16.68 -21.36 9.42
C ALA A 396 -18.04 -21.86 9.89
N HIS A 397 -18.35 -23.13 9.62
CA HIS A 397 -19.57 -23.79 10.04
C HIS A 397 -19.23 -25.08 10.78
N TRP A 398 -20.06 -25.41 11.75
CA TRP A 398 -19.89 -26.59 12.59
C TRP A 398 -20.96 -27.60 12.22
N VAL A 399 -20.56 -28.86 12.06
CA VAL A 399 -21.47 -29.96 11.72
C VAL A 399 -21.42 -30.99 12.83
N ASP A 400 -22.58 -31.21 13.45
CA ASP A 400 -22.81 -32.33 14.35
C ASP A 400 -23.10 -33.59 13.52
N ASP A 401 -22.19 -34.56 13.57
CA ASP A 401 -22.44 -35.90 13.01
C ASP A 401 -23.36 -36.68 13.97
N GLY A 402 -24.66 -36.36 13.91
CA GLY A 402 -25.67 -36.91 14.80
C GLY A 402 -27.00 -37.25 14.14
N ALA A 403 -27.03 -37.67 12.86
CA ALA A 403 -28.27 -38.16 12.22
C ALA A 403 -28.03 -39.08 11.01
N GLY A 404 -27.41 -40.24 11.22
CA GLY A 404 -27.63 -41.41 10.38
C GLY A 404 -28.87 -42.16 10.87
N ASN A 405 -30.03 -41.86 10.30
CA ASN A 405 -31.25 -42.68 10.27
C ASN A 405 -31.65 -43.38 11.58
N ALA A 406 -32.48 -42.73 12.41
CA ALA A 406 -33.24 -43.39 13.47
C ALA A 406 -34.37 -44.25 12.88
N GLY A 407 -33.99 -45.32 12.18
CA GLY A 407 -34.82 -46.48 11.95
C GLY A 407 -34.78 -47.39 13.17
N GLN A 408 -35.96 -47.82 13.61
CA GLN A 408 -36.23 -48.79 14.67
C GLN A 408 -35.10 -49.82 14.89
N ALA A 409 -34.49 -49.83 16.06
CA ALA A 409 -33.88 -51.04 16.61
C ALA A 409 -33.95 -51.00 18.14
N ALA A 410 -34.61 -52.02 18.68
CA ALA A 410 -34.82 -52.27 20.09
C ALA A 410 -33.50 -52.31 20.88
N GLY A 411 -33.51 -51.79 22.10
CA GLY A 411 -32.38 -51.88 23.02
C GLY A 411 -32.15 -53.32 23.50
N PRO A 412 -30.89 -53.72 23.76
CA PRO A 412 -30.60 -54.87 24.59
C PRO A 412 -30.21 -54.46 26.03
N PRO A 413 -30.33 -55.41 26.97
CA PRO A 413 -30.27 -55.17 28.41
C PRO A 413 -28.85 -55.24 28.97
N ASP A 414 -28.71 -54.58 30.12
CA ASP A 414 -27.73 -54.78 31.20
C ASP A 414 -26.36 -55.39 30.91
N GLY A 415 -25.33 -54.59 31.26
CA GLY A 415 -24.13 -55.09 31.92
C GLY A 415 -22.97 -55.46 31.00
N GLU A 416 -22.14 -54.47 30.66
CA GLU A 416 -20.69 -54.66 30.58
C GLU A 416 -19.96 -53.31 30.56
N VAL A 417 -18.99 -53.16 31.46
CA VAL A 417 -18.12 -51.98 31.59
C VAL A 417 -17.00 -52.12 30.56
N GLY A 418 -17.02 -51.31 29.50
CA GLY A 418 -15.90 -51.22 28.56
C GLY A 418 -16.25 -50.57 27.24
N GLY A 419 -15.68 -49.39 26.99
CA GLY A 419 -15.76 -48.70 25.69
C GLY A 419 -16.14 -47.24 25.84
N THR A 420 -15.16 -46.39 26.07
CA THR A 420 -15.27 -44.94 25.86
C THR A 420 -15.80 -44.71 24.45
N ARG A 421 -17.07 -44.34 24.33
CA ARG A 421 -17.66 -43.76 23.12
C ARG A 421 -16.75 -42.59 22.74
N GLU A 422 -15.97 -42.73 21.68
CA GLU A 422 -15.03 -41.70 21.22
C GLU A 422 -15.85 -40.45 20.86
N MET A 423 -15.94 -39.56 21.85
CA MET A 423 -16.65 -38.31 21.82
C MET A 423 -15.74 -37.27 21.19
N TRP A 424 -15.37 -37.47 19.92
CA TRP A 424 -14.67 -36.45 19.16
C TRP A 424 -15.67 -35.34 18.83
N PRO A 425 -15.41 -34.08 19.20
CA PRO A 425 -16.27 -32.98 18.82
C PRO A 425 -16.11 -32.73 17.30
N SER A 426 -17.17 -33.06 16.56
CA SER A 426 -17.80 -32.20 15.55
C SER A 426 -16.90 -31.43 14.55
N LYS A 427 -16.97 -31.93 13.32
CA LYS A 427 -16.35 -31.43 12.10
C LYS A 427 -16.60 -29.94 11.88
N THR A 428 -15.55 -29.20 11.55
CA THR A 428 -15.63 -27.80 11.10
C THR A 428 -15.42 -27.72 9.59
N ILE A 429 -16.30 -26.98 8.92
CA ILE A 429 -16.25 -26.71 7.48
C ILE A 429 -15.98 -25.23 7.27
N PHE A 430 -14.89 -24.92 6.57
CA PHE A 430 -14.59 -23.57 6.11
C PHE A 430 -15.13 -23.42 4.69
N LEU A 431 -16.17 -22.60 4.53
CA LEU A 431 -16.77 -22.27 3.25
C LEU A 431 -16.09 -21.03 2.67
N ILE A 432 -15.40 -21.21 1.56
CA ILE A 432 -14.73 -20.16 0.78
C ILE A 432 -15.62 -19.81 -0.39
N LYS A 433 -16.05 -18.55 -0.49
CA LYS A 433 -16.83 -18.05 -1.63
C LYS A 433 -15.97 -17.12 -2.46
N PHE A 434 -15.46 -17.59 -3.59
CA PHE A 434 -14.71 -16.74 -4.50
C PHE A 434 -15.61 -15.72 -5.19
N ASP A 435 -15.04 -14.59 -5.57
CA ASP A 435 -15.68 -13.62 -6.44
C ASP A 435 -15.85 -14.21 -7.85
N GLU A 436 -16.90 -13.82 -8.59
CA GLU A 436 -17.24 -14.43 -9.89
C GLU A 436 -16.09 -14.28 -10.91
N ARG A 437 -15.42 -13.12 -10.89
CA ARG A 437 -14.23 -12.83 -11.69
C ARG A 437 -13.07 -13.82 -11.50
N VAL A 438 -12.99 -14.51 -10.36
CA VAL A 438 -11.94 -15.51 -10.10
C VAL A 438 -12.22 -16.77 -10.91
N ILE A 439 -13.48 -17.19 -10.99
CA ILE A 439 -13.91 -18.36 -11.77
C ILE A 439 -13.82 -18.06 -13.26
N GLU A 440 -14.26 -16.87 -13.70
CA GLU A 440 -14.09 -16.44 -15.10
C GLU A 440 -12.61 -16.48 -15.53
N ARG A 441 -11.70 -15.99 -14.67
CA ARG A 441 -10.25 -16.06 -14.92
C ARG A 441 -9.76 -17.50 -14.98
N GLU A 442 -10.25 -18.37 -14.10
CA GLU A 442 -9.88 -19.78 -14.07
C GLU A 442 -10.27 -20.49 -15.38
N GLU A 443 -11.47 -20.22 -15.90
CA GLU A 443 -11.98 -20.75 -17.17
C GLU A 443 -11.14 -20.29 -18.38
N ILE A 444 -10.74 -19.01 -18.43
CA ILE A 444 -9.86 -18.48 -19.49
C ILE A 444 -8.49 -19.18 -19.49
N LEU A 445 -8.01 -19.57 -18.32
CA LEU A 445 -6.72 -20.24 -18.16
C LEU A 445 -6.79 -21.75 -18.42
N GLU A 446 -7.96 -22.36 -18.55
CA GLU A 446 -8.05 -23.78 -18.90
C GLU A 446 -7.52 -24.02 -20.33
N PRO A 447 -6.63 -25.01 -20.53
CA PRO A 447 -6.22 -25.39 -21.87
C PRO A 447 -7.45 -25.89 -22.67
N PRO A 448 -7.52 -25.63 -23.99
CA PRO A 448 -8.61 -26.15 -24.80
C PRO A 448 -8.66 -27.68 -24.69
N LYS A 449 -9.86 -28.20 -24.43
CA LYS A 449 -10.13 -29.63 -24.27
C LYS A 449 -9.77 -30.45 -25.51
#